data_AF-G7MHU3-F1
#
_entry.id   AF-G7MHU3-F1
#
_cell.length_a   1.000
_cell.length_b   1.000
_cell.length_c   1.000
_cell.angle_alpha   90.00
_cell.angle_beta   90.00
_cell.angle_gamma   90.00
#
_symmetry.space_group_name_H-M   'P 1'
#
loop_
_entity.id
_entity.type
_entity.pdbx_description
1 polymer ?
#
loop_
_entity_poly.entity_id
_entity_poly.type
_entity_poly.pdbx_seq_one_letter_code
_entity_poly.pdbx_strand_id
1 'polypeptide(L)'
;MVFSLKVILFLSLLLLPVLKSSQVTLNNNGYDGIVIAINPSIPEDEKLIQNIKEMVTEASAYLFHATKGRVYFRNVSILVPITWKSKSEYLIPKQESYDQADVLVADPHLKYGDDPYTLQYGQCGDKGQYIHFTPNFLLTNNLLTYGPRGRVFVHEWAHLRWGVFDEYNVDQPFYISRRNTIEATRCSTHITGVNMVLNECQGGSCIQRPCRRNPKTRLYEAKCTFIPNRSQTAKESIMFMQNLDFVTEFCTEKTHNKEAPNL
;
A
#
# COMPACT_ATOMS: atom_id res chain seq x y z
N MET A 1 58.36 35.17 -23.92
CA MET A 1 56.95 35.25 -23.47
C MET A 1 56.55 33.91 -22.92
N VAL A 2 56.25 33.84 -21.63
CA VAL A 2 55.92 32.60 -20.90
C VAL A 2 54.40 32.46 -20.89
N PHE A 3 53.87 31.38 -21.45
CA PHE A 3 52.44 31.07 -21.35
C PHE A 3 52.19 30.32 -20.03
N SER A 4 51.50 30.98 -19.09
CA SER A 4 51.01 30.37 -17.86
C SER A 4 49.61 29.82 -18.10
N LEU A 5 49.47 28.49 -18.09
CA LEU A 5 48.18 27.81 -18.16
C LEU A 5 47.59 27.74 -16.75
N LYS A 6 46.60 28.58 -16.44
CA LYS A 6 45.85 28.49 -15.17
C LYS A 6 44.73 27.47 -15.30
N VAL A 7 44.91 26.30 -14.70
CA VAL A 7 43.84 25.31 -14.51
C VAL A 7 43.02 25.75 -13.30
N ILE A 8 41.82 26.25 -13.54
CA ILE A 8 40.85 26.56 -12.48
C ILE A 8 40.06 25.28 -12.22
N LEU A 9 40.34 24.62 -11.09
CA LEU A 9 39.54 23.50 -10.60
C LEU A 9 38.25 24.07 -9.99
N PHE A 10 37.17 24.11 -10.77
CA PHE A 10 35.84 24.42 -10.22
C PHE A 10 35.41 23.21 -9.38
N LEU A 11 35.62 23.29 -8.07
CA LEU A 11 35.02 22.37 -7.12
C LEU A 11 33.52 22.66 -7.10
N SER A 12 32.78 22.08 -8.05
CA SER A 12 31.33 22.04 -7.98
C SER A 12 30.99 21.32 -6.68
N LEU A 13 30.58 22.06 -5.64
CA LEU A 13 29.78 21.50 -4.57
C LEU A 13 28.56 20.91 -5.28
N LEU A 14 28.61 19.62 -5.58
CA LEU A 14 27.43 18.81 -5.75
C LEU A 14 26.65 19.02 -4.45
N LEU A 15 25.62 19.85 -4.50
CA LEU A 15 24.49 19.76 -3.60
C LEU A 15 24.02 18.32 -3.73
N LEU A 16 24.57 17.43 -2.90
CA LEU A 16 24.03 16.10 -2.71
C LEU A 16 22.58 16.37 -2.33
N PRO A 17 21.59 15.94 -3.14
CA PRO A 17 20.22 15.98 -2.67
C PRO A 17 20.26 15.23 -1.34
N VAL A 18 19.80 15.87 -0.27
CA VAL A 18 19.62 15.19 1.01
C VAL A 18 18.72 14.02 0.70
N LEU A 19 19.31 12.83 0.58
CA LEU A 19 18.56 11.61 0.35
C LEU A 19 17.62 11.52 1.55
N LYS A 20 16.32 11.62 1.29
CA LYS A 20 15.28 11.30 2.27
C LYS A 20 15.46 9.83 2.62
N SER A 21 16.31 9.56 3.60
CA SER A 21 16.58 8.21 4.05
C SER A 21 15.68 7.96 5.25
N SER A 22 14.67 7.12 5.04
CA SER A 22 14.01 6.40 6.12
C SER A 22 15.07 5.83 7.06
N GLN A 23 14.88 6.02 8.37
CA GLN A 23 15.78 5.50 9.40
C GLN A 23 15.45 4.06 9.80
N VAL A 24 14.49 3.43 9.10
CA VAL A 24 14.00 2.11 9.45
C VAL A 24 15.07 1.06 9.23
N THR A 25 15.38 0.34 10.31
CA THR A 25 16.29 -0.80 10.33
C THR A 25 15.53 -2.09 10.66
N LEU A 26 16.07 -3.23 10.24
CA LEU A 26 15.54 -4.55 10.58
C LEU A 26 16.57 -5.25 11.46
N ASN A 27 16.37 -5.25 12.77
CA ASN A 27 17.29 -5.86 13.73
C ASN A 27 16.61 -7.04 14.41
N ASN A 28 17.21 -8.23 14.35
CA ASN A 28 16.63 -9.45 14.92
C ASN A 28 15.14 -9.58 14.56
N ASN A 29 14.82 -9.51 13.27
CA ASN A 29 13.47 -9.64 12.72
C ASN A 29 12.45 -8.53 13.09
N GLY A 30 12.78 -7.59 13.96
CA GLY A 30 11.92 -6.45 14.29
C GLY A 30 12.31 -5.21 13.51
N TYR A 31 11.33 -4.56 12.88
CA TYR A 31 11.51 -3.22 12.34
C TYR A 31 11.57 -2.19 13.46
N ASP A 32 12.64 -1.40 13.48
CA ASP A 32 12.81 -0.25 14.37
C ASP A 32 12.91 1.05 13.58
N GLY A 33 12.63 2.17 14.25
CA GLY A 33 12.86 3.51 13.70
C GLY A 33 11.81 3.91 12.67
N ILE A 34 10.61 3.31 12.73
CA ILE A 34 9.49 3.69 11.88
C ILE A 34 8.88 4.98 12.40
N VAL A 35 8.69 5.95 11.51
CA VAL A 35 8.09 7.24 11.88
C VAL A 35 6.77 7.42 11.15
N ILE A 36 5.69 7.58 11.92
CA ILE A 36 4.37 7.98 11.43
C ILE A 36 4.16 9.43 11.83
N ALA A 37 4.12 10.34 10.86
CA ALA A 37 4.04 11.78 11.13
C ALA A 37 2.67 12.35 10.75
N ILE A 38 2.05 13.05 11.70
CA ILE A 38 0.79 13.78 11.48
C ILE A 38 1.14 15.17 10.94
N ASN A 39 0.47 15.61 9.88
CA ASN A 39 0.72 16.93 9.31
C ASN A 39 0.17 18.03 10.25
N PRO A 40 0.89 19.15 10.45
CA PRO A 40 0.40 20.29 11.23
C PRO A 40 -0.94 20.90 10.79
N SER A 41 -1.37 20.68 9.54
CA SER A 41 -2.70 21.09 9.04
C SER A 41 -3.84 20.26 9.65
N ILE A 42 -3.57 19.05 10.14
CA ILE A 42 -4.59 18.16 10.67
C ILE A 42 -5.06 18.64 12.04
N PRO A 43 -6.37 18.87 12.24
CA PRO A 43 -6.92 19.22 13.55
C PRO A 43 -6.65 18.16 14.61
N GLU A 44 -6.47 18.60 15.85
CA GLU A 44 -6.28 17.70 16.99
C GLU A 44 -7.51 16.83 17.24
N ASP A 45 -7.33 15.50 17.17
CA ASP A 45 -8.31 14.49 17.56
C ASP A 45 -7.59 13.40 18.37
N GLU A 46 -8.02 13.21 19.61
CA GLU A 46 -7.43 12.25 20.54
C GLU A 46 -7.54 10.80 20.05
N LYS A 47 -8.56 10.48 19.23
CA LYS A 47 -8.75 9.15 18.65
C LYS A 47 -7.71 8.84 17.59
N LEU A 48 -7.10 9.85 16.95
CA LEU A 48 -6.17 9.62 15.85
C LEU A 48 -4.93 8.85 16.33
N ILE A 49 -4.31 9.29 17.43
CA ILE A 49 -3.14 8.62 18.02
C ILE A 49 -3.50 7.20 18.45
N GLN A 50 -4.68 7.01 19.05
CA GLN A 50 -5.13 5.70 19.51
C GLN A 50 -5.35 4.74 18.33
N ASN A 51 -6.03 5.19 17.28
CA ASN A 51 -6.31 4.38 16.09
C ASN A 51 -5.01 4.03 15.33
N ILE A 52 -4.01 4.92 15.30
CA ILE A 52 -2.68 4.62 14.75
C ILE A 52 -2.01 3.51 15.58
N LYS A 53 -2.03 3.59 16.91
CA LYS A 53 -1.46 2.55 17.79
C LYS A 53 -2.13 1.19 17.57
N GLU A 54 -3.46 1.17 17.49
CA GLU A 54 -4.23 -0.06 17.23
C GLU A 54 -3.89 -0.66 15.87
N MET A 55 -3.89 0.16 14.81
CA MET A 55 -3.52 -0.25 13.46
C MET A 55 -2.11 -0.85 13.41
N VAL A 56 -1.11 -0.19 14.01
CA VAL A 56 0.27 -0.69 14.05
C VAL A 56 0.38 -1.99 14.82
N THR A 57 -0.33 -2.12 15.95
CA THR A 57 -0.34 -3.33 16.77
C THR A 57 -0.93 -4.51 16.00
N GLU A 58 -2.08 -4.30 15.36
CA GLU A 58 -2.73 -5.30 14.51
C GLU A 58 -1.85 -5.69 13.33
N ALA A 59 -1.28 -4.70 12.64
CA ALA A 59 -0.40 -4.91 11.50
C ALA A 59 0.85 -5.69 11.88
N SER A 60 1.41 -5.47 13.07
CA SER A 60 2.60 -6.17 13.55
C SER A 60 2.34 -7.67 13.69
N ALA A 61 1.22 -8.03 14.32
CA ALA A 61 0.79 -9.41 14.45
C ALA A 61 0.48 -10.05 13.08
N TYR A 62 -0.23 -9.32 12.22
CA TYR A 62 -0.58 -9.80 10.89
C TYR A 62 0.65 -10.02 10.00
N LEU A 63 1.58 -9.07 9.97
CA LEU A 63 2.84 -9.17 9.22
C LEU A 63 3.70 -10.34 9.72
N PHE A 64 3.77 -10.54 11.04
CA PHE A 64 4.49 -11.66 11.63
C PHE A 64 3.92 -13.00 11.14
N HIS A 65 2.60 -13.14 11.15
CA HIS A 65 1.95 -14.35 10.65
C HIS A 65 2.15 -14.52 9.13
N ALA A 66 1.89 -13.48 8.35
CA ALA A 66 1.99 -13.49 6.89
C ALA A 66 3.40 -13.82 6.38
N THR A 67 4.42 -13.46 7.17
CA THR A 67 5.83 -13.75 6.87
C THR A 67 6.33 -15.02 7.54
N LYS A 68 5.44 -15.87 8.08
CA LYS A 68 5.75 -17.15 8.72
C LYS A 68 6.69 -17.01 9.92
N GLY A 69 6.41 -16.01 10.75
CA GLY A 69 7.13 -15.70 11.98
C GLY A 69 8.46 -14.97 11.76
N ARG A 70 8.62 -14.25 10.63
CA ARG A 70 9.92 -13.68 10.24
C ARG A 70 10.07 -12.21 10.53
N VAL A 71 9.07 -11.36 10.33
CA VAL A 71 9.23 -9.92 10.56
C VAL A 71 8.00 -9.30 11.21
N TYR A 72 8.23 -8.28 12.04
CA TYR A 72 7.17 -7.59 12.78
C TYR A 72 7.57 -6.14 13.06
N PHE A 73 6.61 -5.30 13.43
CA PHE A 73 6.87 -3.92 13.87
C PHE A 73 7.21 -3.92 15.35
N ARG A 74 8.41 -3.42 15.69
CA ARG A 74 8.88 -3.37 17.09
C ARG A 74 8.82 -1.96 17.65
N ASN A 75 9.52 -1.02 17.03
CA ASN A 75 9.62 0.36 17.51
C ASN A 75 9.09 1.33 16.46
N VAL A 76 7.97 1.96 16.79
CA VAL A 76 7.27 2.94 15.95
C VAL A 76 7.07 4.23 16.74
N SER A 77 7.52 5.34 16.19
CA SER A 77 7.33 6.69 16.74
C SER A 77 6.19 7.39 16.01
N ILE A 78 5.26 7.98 16.77
CA ILE A 78 4.22 8.87 16.23
C ILE A 78 4.69 10.30 16.44
N LEU A 79 4.94 11.03 15.37
CA LEU A 79 5.32 12.44 15.42
C LEU A 79 4.06 13.30 15.46
N VAL A 80 3.79 13.87 16.64
CA VAL A 80 2.64 14.74 16.90
C VAL A 80 2.97 16.17 16.46
N PRO A 81 2.05 16.90 15.81
CA PRO A 81 2.34 18.24 15.32
C PRO A 81 2.48 19.27 16.44
N ILE A 82 3.33 20.28 16.23
CA ILE A 82 3.50 21.40 17.17
C ILE A 82 2.24 22.27 17.31
N THR A 83 1.29 22.18 16.37
CA THR A 83 0.01 22.87 16.40
C THR A 83 -0.96 22.26 17.41
N TRP A 84 -0.72 21.02 17.86
CA TRP A 84 -1.52 20.34 18.87
C TRP A 84 -1.09 20.75 20.28
N LYS A 85 -1.99 20.60 21.25
CA LYS A 85 -1.66 20.86 22.65
C LYS A 85 -0.63 19.86 23.14
N SER A 86 0.45 20.38 23.73
CA SER A 86 1.45 19.53 24.37
C SER A 86 0.83 18.77 25.55
N LYS A 87 1.08 17.46 25.62
CA LYS A 87 0.70 16.60 26.74
C LYS A 87 1.95 16.08 27.46
N SER A 88 1.82 15.66 28.71
CA SER A 88 2.98 15.25 29.54
C SER A 88 3.61 13.95 29.06
N GLU A 89 2.86 13.11 28.35
CA GLU A 89 3.32 11.87 27.73
C GLU A 89 4.11 12.10 26.43
N TYR A 90 4.11 13.31 25.86
CA TYR A 90 4.84 13.59 24.63
C TYR A 90 6.32 13.82 24.91
N LEU A 91 7.15 13.20 24.08
CA LEU A 91 8.60 13.33 24.15
C LEU A 91 9.08 14.28 23.06
N ILE A 92 10.17 15.01 23.34
CA ILE A 92 10.83 15.83 22.34
C ILE A 92 11.47 14.90 21.29
N PRO A 93 11.14 15.05 19.99
CA PRO A 93 11.76 14.27 18.92
C PRO A 93 13.28 14.47 18.92
N LYS A 94 14.03 13.40 18.73
CA LYS A 94 15.51 13.48 18.67
C LYS A 94 15.99 13.48 17.22
N GLN A 95 15.47 12.53 16.45
CA GLN A 95 15.88 12.28 15.07
C GLN A 95 14.68 12.23 14.12
N GLU A 96 13.49 12.01 14.67
CA GLU A 96 12.24 11.93 13.93
C GLU A 96 11.87 13.30 13.36
N SER A 97 11.57 13.33 12.06
CA SER A 97 11.14 14.54 11.36
C SER A 97 10.06 14.20 10.34
N TYR A 98 9.20 15.18 10.04
CA TYR A 98 8.12 15.00 9.07
C TYR A 98 8.65 14.66 7.67
N ASP A 99 9.75 15.30 7.24
CA ASP A 99 10.32 15.09 5.91
C ASP A 99 10.92 13.71 5.68
N GLN A 100 11.30 13.01 6.75
CA GLN A 100 11.90 11.68 6.72
C GLN A 100 10.93 10.58 7.17
N ALA A 101 9.67 10.91 7.41
CA ALA A 101 8.68 9.96 7.90
C ALA A 101 8.32 8.91 6.85
N ASP A 102 8.13 7.68 7.31
CA ASP A 102 7.74 6.54 6.47
C ASP A 102 6.25 6.56 6.14
N VAL A 103 5.45 7.12 7.04
CA VAL A 103 4.00 7.25 6.92
C VAL A 103 3.60 8.68 7.22
N LEU A 104 2.82 9.29 6.33
CA LEU A 104 2.27 10.62 6.48
C LEU A 104 0.76 10.51 6.74
N VAL A 105 0.29 11.15 7.81
CA VAL A 105 -1.13 11.38 8.06
C VAL A 105 -1.44 12.82 7.69
N ALA A 106 -2.07 13.03 6.54
CA ALA A 106 -2.26 14.35 5.94
C ALA A 106 -3.61 14.48 5.23
N ASP A 107 -3.89 15.68 4.71
CA ASP A 107 -5.11 15.97 3.97
C ASP A 107 -5.26 15.06 2.73
N PRO A 108 -6.50 14.81 2.27
CA PRO A 108 -6.75 13.99 1.09
C PRO A 108 -5.95 14.43 -0.14
N HIS A 109 -5.33 13.48 -0.84
CA HIS A 109 -4.56 13.78 -2.05
C HIS A 109 -5.49 13.97 -3.25
N LEU A 110 -5.21 14.93 -4.15
CA LEU A 110 -6.08 15.26 -5.29
C LEU A 110 -6.47 14.07 -6.16
N LYS A 111 -5.52 13.14 -6.37
CA LYS A 111 -5.74 11.93 -7.19
C LYS A 111 -6.39 10.77 -6.43
N TYR A 112 -6.07 10.62 -5.15
CA TYR A 112 -6.39 9.41 -4.37
C TYR A 112 -7.50 9.66 -3.33
N GLY A 113 -7.88 10.91 -3.10
CA GLY A 113 -8.83 11.28 -2.05
C GLY A 113 -8.37 10.75 -0.69
N ASP A 114 -9.26 9.97 -0.07
CA ASP A 114 -9.05 9.30 1.21
C ASP A 114 -8.46 7.89 1.09
N ASP A 115 -8.24 7.40 -0.12
CA ASP A 115 -7.69 6.06 -0.31
C ASP A 115 -6.26 6.00 0.25
N PRO A 116 -5.95 4.98 1.09
CA PRO A 116 -4.59 4.72 1.53
C PRO A 116 -3.73 4.37 0.31
N TYR A 117 -2.51 4.89 0.23
CA TYR A 117 -1.59 4.56 -0.85
C TYR A 117 -0.13 4.71 -0.44
N THR A 118 0.75 4.04 -1.18
CA THR A 118 2.20 4.21 -1.11
C THR A 118 2.70 4.95 -2.34
N LEU A 119 3.46 6.02 -2.14
CA LEU A 119 4.14 6.68 -3.25
C LEU A 119 5.39 5.88 -3.63
N GLN A 120 5.35 5.21 -4.78
CA GLN A 120 6.45 4.40 -5.31
C GLN A 120 6.70 4.76 -6.78
N TYR A 121 7.95 5.12 -7.11
CA TYR A 121 8.39 5.38 -8.49
C TYR A 121 9.39 4.35 -9.02
N GLY A 122 9.93 3.52 -8.12
CA GLY A 122 10.94 2.52 -8.44
C GLY A 122 10.37 1.26 -9.09
N GLN A 123 11.27 0.37 -9.48
CA GLN A 123 10.94 -0.94 -10.05
C GLN A 123 10.61 -1.95 -8.94
N CYS A 124 10.25 -3.17 -9.33
CA CYS A 124 10.03 -4.25 -8.39
C CYS A 124 11.28 -4.48 -7.54
N GLY A 125 11.13 -4.46 -6.21
CA GLY A 125 12.25 -4.57 -5.26
C GLY A 125 12.80 -3.23 -4.77
N ASP A 126 12.50 -2.11 -5.44
CA ASP A 126 12.92 -0.78 -5.02
C ASP A 126 11.97 -0.24 -3.94
N LYS A 127 12.53 0.36 -2.89
CA LYS A 127 11.72 0.95 -1.83
C LYS A 127 10.85 2.10 -2.36
N GLY A 128 9.63 2.18 -1.83
CA GLY A 128 8.77 3.36 -1.96
C GLY A 128 9.34 4.56 -1.19
N GLN A 129 8.67 5.70 -1.36
CA GLN A 129 9.04 6.97 -0.72
C GLN A 129 8.36 7.14 0.63
N TYR A 130 7.02 7.01 0.68
CA TYR A 130 6.23 7.08 1.90
C TYR A 130 4.85 6.46 1.69
N ILE A 131 4.19 6.07 2.78
CA ILE A 131 2.77 5.71 2.83
C ILE A 131 1.97 6.96 3.20
N HIS A 132 0.80 7.14 2.59
CA HIS A 132 -0.10 8.25 2.87
C HIS A 132 -1.43 7.73 3.40
N PHE A 133 -1.82 8.23 4.57
CA PHE A 133 -3.12 8.01 5.17
C PHE A 133 -3.81 9.35 5.42
N THR A 134 -5.14 9.34 5.44
CA THR A 134 -5.93 10.50 5.84
C THR A 134 -6.54 10.32 7.22
N PRO A 135 -6.90 11.42 7.91
CA PRO A 135 -7.71 11.33 9.12
C PRO A 135 -9.02 10.57 8.89
N ASN A 136 -9.66 10.71 7.72
CA ASN A 136 -10.88 9.98 7.40
C ASN A 136 -10.62 8.46 7.42
N PHE A 137 -9.58 7.99 6.73
CA PHE A 137 -9.19 6.58 6.75
C PHE A 137 -9.01 6.03 8.19
N LEU A 138 -8.39 6.82 9.06
CA LEU A 138 -8.09 6.43 10.44
C LEU A 138 -9.27 6.57 11.40
N LEU A 139 -10.20 7.49 11.17
CA LEU A 139 -11.27 7.84 12.12
C LEU A 139 -12.64 7.23 11.75
N THR A 140 -12.92 6.97 10.47
CA THR A 140 -14.21 6.41 10.04
C THR A 140 -14.21 4.89 9.95
N ASN A 141 -15.38 4.27 10.08
CA ASN A 141 -15.52 2.82 9.95
C ASN A 141 -15.55 2.40 8.48
N ASN A 142 -14.39 1.94 8.00
CA ASN A 142 -14.16 1.64 6.58
C ASN A 142 -13.97 0.13 6.34
N LEU A 143 -14.38 -0.69 7.31
CA LEU A 143 -14.15 -2.14 7.34
C LEU A 143 -14.74 -2.84 6.11
N LEU A 144 -15.90 -2.39 5.63
CA LEU A 144 -16.54 -2.97 4.44
C LEU A 144 -15.79 -2.66 3.14
N THR A 145 -15.01 -1.59 3.11
CA THR A 145 -14.27 -1.13 1.92
C THR A 145 -12.88 -1.73 1.90
N TYR A 146 -12.07 -1.48 2.93
CA TYR A 146 -10.65 -1.85 2.96
C TYR A 146 -10.35 -3.06 3.84
N GLY A 147 -11.30 -3.52 4.64
CA GLY A 147 -11.03 -4.50 5.70
C GLY A 147 -10.33 -3.86 6.91
N PRO A 148 -9.75 -4.69 7.79
CA PRO A 148 -9.05 -4.22 8.98
C PRO A 148 -7.84 -3.35 8.63
N ARG A 149 -7.66 -2.23 9.35
CA ARG A 149 -6.61 -1.24 9.04
C ARG A 149 -5.21 -1.83 9.17
N GLY A 150 -4.99 -2.77 10.09
CA GLY A 150 -3.70 -3.43 10.21
C GLY A 150 -3.29 -4.18 8.93
N ARG A 151 -4.25 -4.79 8.23
CA ARG A 151 -4.00 -5.48 6.94
C ARG A 151 -3.70 -4.50 5.82
N VAL A 152 -4.42 -3.38 5.77
CA VAL A 152 -4.13 -2.28 4.84
C VAL A 152 -2.72 -1.75 5.07
N PHE A 153 -2.34 -1.53 6.33
CA PHE A 153 -0.99 -1.07 6.63
C PHE A 153 0.09 -2.07 6.22
N VAL A 154 -0.14 -3.38 6.35
CA VAL A 154 0.80 -4.41 5.84
C VAL A 154 0.89 -4.42 4.31
N HIS A 155 -0.23 -4.23 3.62
CA HIS A 155 -0.27 -4.11 2.16
C HIS A 155 0.57 -2.90 1.69
N GLU A 156 0.32 -1.71 2.26
CA GLU A 156 1.10 -0.50 1.96
C GLU A 156 2.57 -0.62 2.40
N TRP A 157 2.83 -1.29 3.53
CA TRP A 157 4.19 -1.53 3.99
C TRP A 157 5.00 -2.41 3.03
N ALA A 158 4.35 -3.38 2.38
CA ALA A 158 4.98 -4.22 1.39
C ALA A 158 5.39 -3.41 0.14
N HIS A 159 4.52 -2.50 -0.34
CA HIS A 159 4.90 -1.52 -1.36
C HIS A 159 6.10 -0.69 -0.90
N LEU A 160 6.02 -0.09 0.30
CA LEU A 160 7.06 0.81 0.79
C LEU A 160 8.42 0.12 0.96
N ARG A 161 8.47 -1.06 1.58
CA ARG A 161 9.75 -1.69 1.96
C ARG A 161 10.29 -2.68 0.97
N TRP A 162 9.42 -3.38 0.26
CA TRP A 162 9.82 -4.46 -0.64
C TRP A 162 9.61 -4.09 -2.10
N GLY A 163 8.98 -2.95 -2.39
CA GLY A 163 8.77 -2.49 -3.76
C GLY A 163 7.90 -3.44 -4.58
N VAL A 164 7.07 -4.27 -3.93
CA VAL A 164 6.13 -5.13 -4.63
C VAL A 164 4.97 -4.28 -5.17
N PHE A 165 4.27 -4.78 -6.18
CA PHE A 165 3.13 -4.11 -6.79
C PHE A 165 1.83 -4.83 -6.44
N ASP A 166 0.72 -4.17 -6.73
CA ASP A 166 -0.59 -4.78 -6.69
C ASP A 166 -0.61 -5.99 -7.61
N GLU A 167 -1.23 -7.06 -7.13
CA GLU A 167 -1.37 -8.31 -7.87
C GLU A 167 -2.71 -8.36 -8.61
N TYR A 168 -3.33 -7.20 -8.86
CA TYR A 168 -4.45 -6.99 -9.78
C TYR A 168 -4.07 -5.91 -10.79
N ASN A 169 -4.79 -5.88 -11.92
CA ASN A 169 -4.56 -4.87 -12.96
C ASN A 169 -5.91 -4.29 -13.41
N VAL A 170 -6.06 -2.98 -13.26
CA VAL A 170 -7.30 -2.27 -13.60
C VAL A 170 -7.46 -2.12 -15.12
N ASP A 171 -6.35 -1.95 -15.85
CA ASP A 171 -6.34 -1.80 -17.31
C ASP A 171 -6.47 -3.14 -18.03
N GLN A 172 -5.87 -4.19 -17.46
CA GLN A 172 -5.95 -5.57 -17.94
C GLN A 172 -6.44 -6.53 -16.85
N PRO A 173 -7.73 -6.45 -16.45
CA PRO A 173 -8.29 -7.25 -15.38
C PRO A 173 -8.50 -8.72 -15.75
N PHE A 174 -8.44 -9.06 -17.04
CA PHE A 174 -8.64 -10.41 -17.54
C PHE A 174 -7.65 -10.77 -18.65
N TYR A 175 -7.34 -12.06 -18.76
CA TYR A 175 -6.51 -12.64 -19.82
C TYR A 175 -7.05 -14.02 -20.23
N ILE A 176 -6.56 -14.54 -21.37
CA ILE A 176 -6.88 -15.91 -21.82
C ILE A 176 -5.76 -16.84 -21.36
N SER A 177 -6.08 -17.84 -20.55
CA SER A 177 -5.14 -18.86 -20.08
C SER A 177 -4.72 -19.81 -21.22
N ARG A 178 -3.67 -20.59 -20.99
CA ARG A 178 -3.24 -21.69 -21.90
C ARG A 178 -4.31 -22.75 -22.12
N ARG A 179 -5.29 -22.86 -21.19
CA ARG A 179 -6.46 -23.74 -21.31
C ARG A 179 -7.60 -23.12 -22.11
N ASN A 180 -7.37 -21.95 -22.73
CA ASN A 180 -8.37 -21.21 -23.50
C ASN A 180 -9.58 -20.77 -22.67
N THR A 181 -9.38 -20.56 -21.36
CA THR A 181 -10.37 -20.00 -20.44
C THR A 181 -10.04 -18.55 -20.11
N ILE A 182 -11.05 -17.72 -19.88
CA ILE A 182 -10.83 -16.35 -19.43
C ILE A 182 -10.59 -16.39 -17.92
N GLU A 183 -9.47 -15.83 -17.48
CA GLU A 183 -9.08 -15.75 -16.06
C GLU A 183 -8.94 -14.28 -15.65
N ALA A 184 -9.29 -13.97 -14.40
CA ALA A 184 -8.96 -12.67 -13.83
C ALA A 184 -7.48 -12.57 -13.50
N THR A 185 -6.88 -11.41 -13.74
CA THR A 185 -5.49 -11.09 -13.38
C THR A 185 -5.37 -11.06 -11.85
N ARG A 186 -4.74 -12.10 -11.30
CA ARG A 186 -4.51 -12.29 -9.86
C ARG A 186 -3.31 -13.21 -9.65
N CYS A 187 -2.58 -13.01 -8.54
CA CYS A 187 -1.43 -13.85 -8.26
C CYS A 187 -1.77 -15.31 -8.00
N SER A 188 -2.88 -15.62 -7.32
CA SER A 188 -3.28 -17.00 -7.09
C SER A 188 -4.64 -17.30 -7.71
N THR A 189 -4.67 -18.32 -8.56
CA THR A 189 -5.91 -18.83 -9.15
C THR A 189 -6.81 -19.51 -8.12
N HIS A 190 -6.30 -19.82 -6.91
CA HIS A 190 -7.09 -20.38 -5.81
C HIS A 190 -8.14 -19.41 -5.28
N ILE A 191 -7.91 -18.09 -5.45
CA ILE A 191 -8.94 -17.11 -5.15
C ILE A 191 -10.06 -17.27 -6.16
N THR A 192 -11.23 -17.67 -5.67
CA THR A 192 -12.42 -17.89 -6.49
C THR A 192 -13.38 -16.71 -6.38
N GLY A 193 -14.22 -16.54 -7.40
CA GLY A 193 -15.13 -15.41 -7.48
C GLY A 193 -16.02 -15.48 -8.71
N VAL A 194 -16.76 -14.40 -8.93
CA VAL A 194 -17.67 -14.23 -10.05
C VAL A 194 -17.32 -13.01 -10.88
N ASN A 195 -17.50 -13.10 -12.19
CA ASN A 195 -17.25 -12.00 -13.11
C ASN A 195 -18.56 -11.24 -13.34
N MET A 196 -18.62 -10.02 -12.82
CA MET A 196 -19.84 -9.21 -12.82
C MET A 196 -19.58 -7.82 -13.39
N VAL A 197 -20.55 -7.31 -14.13
CA VAL A 197 -20.65 -5.86 -14.38
C VAL A 197 -21.40 -5.26 -13.22
N LEU A 198 -20.75 -4.33 -12.52
CA LEU A 198 -21.35 -3.55 -11.45
C LEU A 198 -21.87 -2.22 -12.02
N ASN A 199 -22.97 -1.74 -11.46
CA ASN A 199 -23.48 -0.39 -11.69
C ASN A 199 -23.73 -0.05 -13.18
N GLU A 200 -24.25 -0.99 -13.96
CA GLU A 200 -24.78 -0.67 -15.29
C GLU A 200 -26.13 0.02 -15.10
N CYS A 201 -26.10 1.35 -15.09
CA CYS A 201 -27.27 2.16 -14.84
C CYS A 201 -27.99 2.52 -16.14
N GLN A 202 -29.26 2.14 -16.25
CA GLN A 202 -30.16 2.52 -17.34
C GLN A 202 -31.44 3.08 -16.75
N GLY A 203 -31.80 4.31 -17.11
CA GLY A 203 -33.06 4.93 -16.69
C GLY A 203 -33.22 5.12 -15.17
N GLY A 204 -32.12 5.35 -14.44
CA GLY A 204 -32.14 5.61 -12.98
C GLY A 204 -32.08 4.36 -12.10
N SER A 205 -32.04 3.15 -12.67
CA SER A 205 -31.77 1.91 -11.94
C SER A 205 -30.45 1.31 -12.38
N CYS A 206 -29.67 0.81 -11.42
CA CYS A 206 -28.38 0.18 -11.66
C CYS A 206 -28.53 -1.33 -11.45
N ILE A 207 -28.22 -2.10 -12.49
CA ILE A 207 -28.29 -3.56 -12.44
C ILE A 207 -26.90 -4.18 -12.27
N GLN A 208 -26.86 -5.32 -11.58
CA GLN A 208 -25.71 -6.21 -11.52
C GLN A 208 -26.00 -7.44 -12.37
N ARG A 209 -25.06 -7.82 -13.23
CA ARG A 209 -25.23 -9.00 -14.10
C ARG A 209 -23.91 -9.70 -14.40
N PRO A 210 -23.93 -10.98 -14.79
CA PRO A 210 -22.74 -11.69 -15.26
C PRO A 210 -22.11 -11.01 -16.48
N CYS A 211 -20.78 -11.05 -16.54
CA CYS A 211 -20.04 -10.55 -17.68
C CYS A 211 -20.28 -11.37 -18.94
N ARG A 212 -20.40 -10.67 -20.07
CA ARG A 212 -20.53 -11.26 -21.39
C ARG A 212 -19.20 -11.23 -22.12
N ARG A 213 -18.94 -12.26 -22.91
CA ARG A 213 -17.76 -12.31 -23.78
C ARG A 213 -17.96 -11.37 -24.96
N ASN A 214 -16.98 -10.51 -25.20
CA ASN A 214 -16.94 -9.66 -26.37
C ASN A 214 -16.41 -10.47 -27.58
N PRO A 215 -17.18 -10.58 -28.68
CA PRO A 215 -16.78 -11.40 -29.83
C PRO A 215 -15.53 -10.87 -30.55
N LYS A 216 -15.22 -9.57 -30.43
CA LYS A 216 -14.05 -8.95 -31.08
C LYS A 216 -12.77 -9.20 -30.31
N THR A 217 -12.77 -8.94 -28.99
CA THR A 217 -11.57 -9.08 -28.15
C THR A 217 -11.37 -10.50 -27.62
N ARG A 218 -12.42 -11.34 -27.69
CA ARG A 218 -12.49 -12.67 -27.06
C ARG A 218 -12.34 -12.69 -25.54
N LEU A 219 -12.26 -11.52 -24.89
CA LEU A 219 -12.29 -11.30 -23.44
C LEU A 219 -13.68 -10.85 -22.99
N TYR A 220 -13.85 -10.53 -21.71
CA TYR A 220 -15.09 -9.92 -21.22
C TYR A 220 -15.28 -8.50 -21.75
N GLU A 221 -16.53 -8.04 -21.72
CA GLU A 221 -16.91 -6.66 -22.03
C GLU A 221 -16.27 -5.65 -21.07
N ALA A 222 -16.22 -4.38 -21.50
CA ALA A 222 -15.75 -3.29 -20.66
C ALA A 222 -16.58 -3.18 -19.36
N LYS A 223 -15.96 -2.71 -18.27
CA LYS A 223 -16.56 -2.64 -16.92
C LYS A 223 -16.85 -3.98 -16.25
N CYS A 224 -16.51 -5.10 -16.88
CA CYS A 224 -16.47 -6.37 -16.18
C CYS A 224 -15.43 -6.32 -15.05
N THR A 225 -15.80 -6.80 -13.87
CA THR A 225 -14.92 -6.86 -12.70
C THR A 225 -15.00 -8.26 -12.09
N PHE A 226 -13.87 -8.78 -11.64
CA PHE A 226 -13.82 -10.01 -10.86
C PHE A 226 -14.13 -9.69 -9.40
N ILE A 227 -15.19 -10.31 -8.86
CA ILE A 227 -15.62 -10.15 -7.48
C ILE A 227 -15.29 -11.43 -6.73
N PRO A 228 -14.29 -11.40 -5.82
CA PRO A 228 -13.92 -12.59 -5.06
C PRO A 228 -15.04 -13.02 -4.12
N ASN A 229 -15.16 -14.33 -3.90
CA ASN A 229 -16.07 -14.88 -2.91
C ASN A 229 -15.60 -14.45 -1.51
N ARG A 230 -16.51 -13.91 -0.69
CA ARG A 230 -16.16 -13.51 0.69
C ARG A 230 -15.73 -14.70 1.55
N SER A 231 -16.40 -15.83 1.39
CA SER A 231 -16.05 -17.09 2.06
C SER A 231 -15.31 -18.01 1.08
N GLN A 232 -14.05 -18.30 1.38
CA GLN A 232 -13.19 -19.19 0.58
C GLN A 232 -12.00 -19.67 1.42
N THR A 233 -11.22 -20.61 0.89
CA THR A 233 -10.07 -21.21 1.63
C THR A 233 -8.71 -20.71 1.16
N ALA A 234 -8.66 -19.89 0.11
CA ALA A 234 -7.42 -19.30 -0.39
C ALA A 234 -6.83 -18.35 0.66
N LYS A 235 -5.54 -18.52 0.97
CA LYS A 235 -4.82 -17.73 1.98
C LYS A 235 -4.01 -16.59 1.39
N GLU A 236 -3.63 -16.73 0.14
CA GLU A 236 -2.97 -15.71 -0.65
C GLU A 236 -4.00 -14.98 -1.54
N SER A 237 -3.82 -13.70 -1.89
CA SER A 237 -2.64 -12.87 -1.64
C SER A 237 -2.98 -11.49 -1.09
N ILE A 238 -2.19 -11.04 -0.10
CA ILE A 238 -2.27 -9.71 0.52
C ILE A 238 -2.16 -8.58 -0.51
N MET A 239 -1.35 -8.76 -1.57
CA MET A 239 -1.20 -7.75 -2.61
C MET A 239 -2.33 -7.78 -3.66
N PHE A 240 -3.25 -8.75 -3.56
CA PHE A 240 -4.45 -8.79 -4.40
C PHE A 240 -5.67 -8.22 -3.67
N MET A 241 -6.00 -8.77 -2.49
CA MET A 241 -7.21 -8.45 -1.73
C MET A 241 -6.98 -8.67 -0.24
N GLN A 242 -6.32 -7.73 0.43
CA GLN A 242 -6.08 -7.72 1.88
C GLN A 242 -7.36 -7.66 2.73
N ASN A 243 -8.48 -7.24 2.14
CA ASN A 243 -9.77 -7.11 2.81
C ASN A 243 -10.51 -8.45 3.03
N LEU A 244 -10.06 -9.54 2.40
CA LEU A 244 -10.67 -10.87 2.57
C LEU A 244 -10.17 -11.55 3.85
N ASP A 245 -11.07 -11.97 4.74
CA ASP A 245 -10.72 -12.53 6.05
C ASP A 245 -9.72 -13.69 5.98
N PHE A 246 -9.87 -14.57 4.99
CA PHE A 246 -9.03 -15.74 4.77
C PHE A 246 -7.66 -15.42 4.17
N VAL A 247 -7.48 -14.24 3.58
CA VAL A 247 -6.19 -13.81 3.06
C VAL A 247 -5.27 -13.45 4.22
N THR A 248 -4.26 -14.29 4.44
CA THR A 248 -3.30 -14.17 5.55
C THR A 248 -1.85 -14.32 5.09
N GLU A 249 -1.60 -14.59 3.81
CA GLU A 249 -0.27 -14.85 3.27
C GLU A 249 0.01 -13.99 2.02
N PHE A 250 1.28 -13.67 1.82
CA PHE A 250 1.74 -13.17 0.52
C PHE A 250 1.79 -14.31 -0.50
N CYS A 251 1.63 -13.96 -1.77
CA CYS A 251 1.87 -14.91 -2.84
C CYS A 251 3.33 -15.42 -2.84
N THR A 252 3.52 -16.67 -3.23
CA THR A 252 4.84 -17.34 -3.24
C THR A 252 5.09 -17.92 -4.61
N GLU A 253 6.32 -18.36 -4.89
CA GLU A 253 6.65 -19.03 -6.16
C GLU A 253 5.71 -20.22 -6.49
N LYS A 254 5.22 -20.92 -5.46
CA LYS A 254 4.32 -22.08 -5.63
C LYS A 254 2.87 -21.69 -5.92
N THR A 255 2.43 -20.54 -5.42
CA THR A 255 1.06 -20.05 -5.58
C THR A 255 0.93 -19.00 -6.67
N HIS A 256 2.06 -18.47 -7.16
CA HIS A 256 2.12 -17.45 -8.19
C HIS A 256 1.73 -17.99 -9.56
N ASN A 257 0.74 -17.32 -10.14
CA ASN A 257 0.18 -17.56 -11.45
C ASN A 257 1.04 -16.90 -12.53
N LYS A 258 1.97 -17.68 -13.08
CA LYS A 258 2.90 -17.25 -14.13
C LYS A 258 2.22 -16.88 -15.47
N GLU A 259 0.93 -17.14 -15.63
CA GLU A 259 0.17 -16.76 -16.83
C GLU A 259 -0.48 -15.37 -16.70
N ALA A 260 -0.60 -14.83 -15.48
CA ALA A 260 -1.19 -13.52 -15.26
C ALA A 260 -0.28 -12.42 -15.85
N PRO A 261 -0.85 -11.44 -16.57
CA PRO A 261 -0.11 -10.25 -16.97
C PRO A 261 0.46 -9.51 -15.75
N ASN A 262 1.69 -9.03 -15.87
CA ASN A 262 2.28 -8.10 -14.91
C ASN A 262 2.09 -6.65 -15.37
N LEU A 263 2.19 -5.73 -14.41
CA LEU A 263 2.28 -4.28 -14.65
C LEU A 263 3.73 -3.86 -14.88
#